data_AF-A0AAV1TSL1-F1
#
_entry.id   AF-A0AAV1TSL1-F1
#
_cell.length_a   1.000
_cell.length_b   1.000
_cell.length_c   1.000
_cell.angle_alpha   90.00
_cell.angle_beta   90.00
_cell.angle_gamma   90.00
#
_symmetry.space_group_name_H-M   'P 1'
#
loop_
_entity.id
_entity.type
_entity.pdbx_description
1 polymer ?
#
loop_
_entity_poly.entity_id
_entity_poly.type
_entity_poly.pdbx_seq_one_letter_code
_entity_poly.pdbx_strand_id
1 'polypeptide(L)'
;MKSPHLSLRMAQWLSFFSEINFVVHYKPGKTYILADALWQRPDYDPRMALSRQAIDDDDEDDRCVTCVSLNLTQVTPELRLFDEIVAAYANDPVYADIMIYLRAPSDAALELFRERSVNTFDDTA
;
A
#
# COMPACT_ATOMS: atom_id res chain seq x y z
N MET A 1 3.55 -14.55 41.87
CA MET A 1 3.66 -14.88 40.43
C MET A 1 4.75 -13.99 39.85
N LYS A 2 5.78 -14.54 39.21
CA LYS A 2 6.83 -13.72 38.56
C LYS A 2 6.23 -13.10 37.31
N SER A 3 6.34 -11.78 37.17
CA SER A 3 5.99 -11.13 35.92
C SER A 3 6.91 -11.67 34.82
N PRO A 4 6.38 -11.97 33.62
CA PRO A 4 7.22 -12.35 32.51
C PRO A 4 8.18 -11.18 32.23
N HIS A 5 9.49 -11.46 32.32
CA HIS A 5 10.50 -10.43 32.09
C HIS A 5 10.52 -10.10 30.59
N LEU A 6 9.96 -8.94 30.27
CA LEU A 6 9.99 -8.38 28.94
C LEU A 6 11.40 -7.88 28.62
N SER A 7 11.89 -8.10 27.40
CA SER A 7 13.18 -7.52 26.99
C SER A 7 13.10 -6.00 26.98
N LEU A 8 14.24 -5.33 27.23
CA LEU A 8 14.33 -3.87 27.19
C LEU A 8 13.80 -3.30 25.86
N ARG A 9 14.14 -3.95 24.74
CA ARG A 9 13.66 -3.58 23.40
C ARG A 9 12.14 -3.63 23.32
N MET A 10 11.52 -4.70 23.82
CA MET A 10 10.06 -4.82 23.80
C MET A 10 9.39 -3.77 24.71
N ALA A 11 9.98 -3.45 25.87
CA ALA A 11 9.47 -2.39 26.74
C ALA A 11 9.52 -1.01 26.06
N GLN A 12 10.59 -0.71 25.33
CA GLN A 12 10.72 0.52 24.54
C GLN A 12 9.65 0.60 23.44
N TRP A 13 9.46 -0.47 22.67
CA TRP A 13 8.41 -0.50 21.64
C TRP A 13 7.00 -0.36 22.24
N LEU A 14 6.71 -1.03 23.35
CA LEU A 14 5.41 -0.89 24.01
C LEU A 14 5.17 0.52 24.55
N SER A 15 6.21 1.21 25.03
CA SER A 15 6.07 2.63 25.43
C SER A 15 5.73 3.51 24.23
N PHE A 16 6.35 3.26 23.08
CA PHE A 16 6.11 4.02 21.86
C PHE A 16 4.69 3.81 21.30
N PHE A 17 4.18 2.57 21.34
CA PHE A 17 2.86 2.26 20.81
C PHE A 17 1.73 2.37 21.85
N SER A 18 2.03 2.83 23.06
CA SER A 18 1.05 2.89 24.16
C SER A 18 -0.12 3.85 23.88
N GLU A 19 0.08 4.83 23.01
CA GLU A 19 -0.92 5.82 22.60
C GLU A 19 -1.81 5.33 21.45
N ILE A 20 -1.44 4.24 20.78
CA ILE A 20 -2.14 3.72 19.60
C ILE A 20 -2.92 2.47 19.99
N ASN A 21 -4.20 2.42 19.65
CA ASN A 21 -5.03 1.23 19.85
C ASN A 21 -4.79 0.24 18.70
N PHE A 22 -3.87 -0.71 18.88
CA PHE A 22 -3.54 -1.74 17.87
C PHE A 22 -3.76 -3.16 18.39
N VAL A 23 -4.03 -4.08 17.47
CA VAL A 23 -4.14 -5.52 17.75
C VAL A 23 -3.07 -6.25 16.94
N VAL A 24 -2.29 -7.09 17.61
CA VAL A 24 -1.22 -7.87 16.97
C VAL A 24 -1.81 -9.18 16.43
N HIS A 25 -1.76 -9.37 15.11
CA HIS A 25 -2.11 -10.62 14.46
C HIS A 25 -0.88 -11.25 13.82
N TYR A 26 -0.57 -12.50 14.17
CA TYR A 26 0.49 -13.24 13.50
C TYR A 26 0.05 -13.63 12.08
N LYS A 27 0.85 -13.24 11.08
CA LYS A 27 0.69 -13.69 9.71
C LYS A 27 1.87 -14.60 9.33
N PRO A 28 1.63 -15.81 8.82
CA PRO A 28 2.71 -16.71 8.40
C PRO A 28 3.45 -16.17 7.17
N GLY A 29 4.77 -16.39 7.14
CA GLY A 29 5.72 -15.68 6.26
C GLY A 29 5.43 -15.69 4.76
N LYS A 30 4.73 -16.70 4.23
CA LYS A 30 4.34 -16.76 2.80
C LYS A 30 3.39 -15.63 2.39
N THR A 31 2.66 -15.03 3.34
CA THR A 31 1.77 -13.90 3.09
C THR A 31 2.45 -12.54 3.28
N TYR A 32 3.72 -12.53 3.69
CA TYR A 32 4.50 -11.34 4.00
C TYR A 32 5.41 -10.90 2.83
N ILE A 33 5.19 -11.43 1.61
CA ILE A 33 6.04 -11.16 0.44
C ILE A 33 6.12 -9.66 0.14
N LEU A 34 5.02 -8.92 0.26
CA LEU A 34 5.01 -7.48 -0.01
C LEU A 34 5.86 -6.71 0.99
N ALA A 35 5.71 -7.00 2.28
CA ALA A 35 6.46 -6.29 3.30
C ALA A 35 7.94 -6.69 3.28
N ASP A 36 8.25 -7.97 3.06
CA ASP A 36 9.62 -8.44 2.84
C ASP A 36 10.27 -7.76 1.64
N ALA A 37 9.56 -7.65 0.50
CA ALA A 37 10.02 -6.93 -0.68
C ALA A 37 10.26 -5.44 -0.41
N LEU A 38 9.42 -4.79 0.40
CA LEU A 38 9.62 -3.39 0.82
C LEU A 38 10.83 -3.24 1.75
N TRP A 39 11.00 -4.15 2.71
CA TRP A 39 12.12 -4.15 3.65
C TRP A 39 13.46 -4.46 2.98
N GLN A 40 13.47 -5.26 1.92
CA GLN A 40 14.68 -5.67 1.21
C GLN A 40 15.19 -4.66 0.20
N ARG A 41 14.50 -3.53 -0.05
CA ARG A 41 14.98 -2.51 -0.98
C ARG A 41 16.18 -1.76 -0.40
N PRO A 42 17.41 -2.04 -0.86
CA PRO A 42 18.60 -1.36 -0.34
C PRO A 42 18.69 0.09 -0.85
N ASP A 43 17.90 0.43 -1.86
CA ASP A 43 17.73 1.74 -2.47
C ASP A 43 16.57 2.54 -1.85
N TYR A 44 15.90 2.02 -0.81
CA TYR A 44 14.79 2.73 -0.17
C TYR A 44 15.29 3.87 0.72
N ASP A 45 15.42 5.05 0.13
CA ASP A 45 15.52 6.30 0.89
C ASP A 45 14.11 6.89 1.10
N PRO A 46 13.56 6.85 2.33
CA PRO A 46 12.25 7.42 2.63
C PRO A 46 12.19 8.93 2.38
N ARG A 47 13.33 9.64 2.35
CA ARG A 47 13.39 11.08 2.01
C ARG A 47 13.15 11.30 0.52
N MET A 48 13.69 10.43 -0.34
CA MET A 48 13.50 10.52 -1.80
C MET A 48 12.06 10.24 -2.22
N ALA A 49 11.34 9.37 -1.51
CA ALA A 49 9.92 9.11 -1.77
C ALA A 49 9.02 10.32 -1.44
N LEU A 50 9.42 11.15 -0.46
CA LEU A 50 8.72 12.37 -0.04
C LEU A 50 9.13 13.62 -0.85
N SER A 51 10.31 13.64 -1.46
CA SER A 51 10.79 14.78 -2.27
C SER A 51 9.97 15.07 -3.53
N ARG A 52 9.02 14.21 -3.93
CA ARG A 52 8.06 14.53 -5.01
C ARG A 52 7.00 15.58 -4.63
N GLN A 53 7.02 16.10 -3.39
CA GLN A 53 6.14 17.17 -2.92
C GLN A 53 6.87 18.41 -2.38
N ALA A 54 8.16 18.58 -2.66
CA ALA A 54 8.84 19.81 -2.30
C ALA A 54 8.57 20.88 -3.37
N ILE A 55 7.74 21.85 -2.98
CA ILE A 55 7.73 23.21 -3.52
C ILE A 55 9.15 23.76 -3.35
N ASP A 56 9.70 24.35 -4.41
CA ASP A 56 10.93 25.14 -4.37
C ASP A 56 10.74 26.29 -3.39
N ASP A 57 11.24 26.14 -2.16
CA ASP A 57 11.50 27.27 -1.28
C ASP A 57 12.95 27.12 -0.80
N ASP A 58 13.83 27.76 -1.57
CA ASP A 58 15.18 28.15 -1.14
C ASP A 58 15.05 28.90 0.20
N ASP A 59 15.53 28.30 1.29
CA ASP A 59 16.13 29.02 2.41
C ASP A 59 16.84 28.01 3.32
N GLU A 60 18.15 27.99 3.14
CA GLU A 60 19.17 27.43 4.03
C GLU A 60 18.98 28.03 5.43
N ASP A 61 18.79 27.16 6.44
CA ASP A 61 19.22 27.31 7.84
C ASP A 61 18.28 26.60 8.85
N ASP A 62 18.85 25.62 9.55
CA ASP A 62 18.54 25.19 10.92
C ASP A 62 17.09 24.90 11.33
N ARG A 63 16.28 24.35 10.42
CA ARG A 63 14.97 23.82 10.79
C ARG A 63 15.07 22.36 11.20
N CYS A 64 15.20 22.18 12.51
CA CYS A 64 14.64 21.10 13.32
C CYS A 64 14.60 19.72 12.63
N VAL A 65 15.26 18.73 13.23
CA VAL A 65 14.97 17.30 13.03
C VAL A 65 13.58 16.99 13.62
N THR A 66 12.60 17.78 13.21
CA THR A 66 11.19 17.75 13.54
C THR A 66 10.72 16.42 13.04
N CYS A 67 10.30 15.60 13.98
CA CYS A 67 8.98 14.98 13.94
C CYS A 67 8.23 15.36 12.67
N VAL A 68 8.41 14.58 11.60
CA VAL A 68 7.43 14.57 10.53
C VAL A 68 6.22 13.93 11.17
N SER A 69 5.37 14.77 11.75
CA SER A 69 4.00 14.39 12.06
C SER A 69 3.46 13.84 10.76
N LEU A 70 3.30 12.50 10.69
CA LEU A 70 2.50 11.86 9.68
C LEU A 70 1.07 12.35 9.91
N ASN A 71 0.79 13.58 9.48
CA ASN A 71 -0.56 14.02 9.23
C ASN A 71 -1.01 13.11 8.11
N LEU A 72 -1.68 12.03 8.51
CA LEU A 72 -2.52 11.22 7.64
C LEU A 72 -3.68 12.13 7.22
N THR A 73 -3.37 13.17 6.43
CA THR A 73 -4.37 13.86 5.62
C THR A 73 -5.03 12.73 4.88
N GLN A 74 -6.32 12.51 5.17
CA GLN A 74 -7.15 11.61 4.41
C GLN A 74 -6.96 12.04 2.96
N VAL A 75 -6.12 11.31 2.23
CA VAL A 75 -5.98 11.48 0.80
C VAL A 75 -7.30 10.97 0.28
N THR A 76 -8.24 11.89 0.08
CA THR A 76 -9.44 11.62 -0.70
C THR A 76 -8.94 11.17 -2.06
N PRO A 77 -9.17 9.90 -2.46
CA PRO A 77 -8.74 9.45 -3.76
C PRO A 77 -9.43 10.34 -4.78
N GLU A 78 -8.65 11.07 -5.59
CA GLU A 78 -9.21 11.81 -6.70
C GLU A 78 -9.80 10.79 -7.66
N LEU A 79 -11.13 10.68 -7.67
CA LEU A 79 -11.91 9.90 -8.62
C LEU A 79 -11.49 10.17 -10.09
N ARG A 80 -10.89 11.34 -10.34
CA ARG A 80 -10.38 11.78 -11.65
C ARG A 80 -9.43 10.77 -12.30
N LEU A 81 -8.46 10.25 -11.55
CA LEU A 81 -7.48 9.29 -12.10
C LEU A 81 -8.15 7.96 -12.45
N PHE A 82 -9.10 7.53 -11.62
CA PHE A 82 -9.81 6.28 -11.83
C PHE A 82 -10.67 6.35 -13.11
N ASP A 83 -11.39 7.45 -13.32
CA ASP A 83 -12.20 7.67 -14.52
C ASP A 83 -11.34 7.74 -15.80
N GLU A 84 -10.16 8.36 -15.71
CA GLU A 84 -9.21 8.45 -16.83
C GLU A 84 -8.63 7.08 -17.22
N ILE A 85 -8.27 6.27 -16.23
CA ILE A 85 -7.83 4.88 -16.45
C ILE A 85 -8.97 4.06 -17.08
N VAL A 86 -10.17 4.15 -16.53
CA VAL A 86 -11.33 3.42 -17.08
C VAL A 86 -11.65 3.86 -18.51
N ALA A 87 -11.50 5.15 -18.83
CA ALA A 87 -11.70 5.67 -20.18
C ALA A 87 -10.62 5.18 -21.16
N ALA A 88 -9.35 5.17 -20.74
CA ALA A 88 -8.23 4.75 -21.59
C ALA A 88 -8.36 3.28 -22.06
N TYR A 89 -8.94 2.42 -21.22
CA TYR A 89 -9.10 0.99 -21.50
C TYR A 89 -10.55 0.57 -21.80
N ALA A 90 -11.47 1.53 -22.01
CA ALA A 90 -12.89 1.24 -22.22
C ALA A 90 -13.16 0.34 -23.44
N ASN A 91 -12.25 0.35 -24.43
CA ASN A 91 -12.37 -0.41 -25.67
C ASN A 91 -11.35 -1.56 -25.79
N ASP A 92 -10.55 -1.81 -24.74
CA ASP A 92 -9.54 -2.86 -24.77
C ASP A 92 -10.18 -4.22 -24.42
N PRO A 93 -10.20 -5.20 -25.36
CA PRO A 93 -10.86 -6.47 -25.13
C PRO A 93 -10.15 -7.33 -24.08
N VAL A 94 -8.86 -7.09 -23.80
CA VAL A 94 -8.05 -7.83 -22.81
C VAL A 94 -8.36 -7.34 -21.40
N TYR A 95 -8.53 -6.03 -21.22
CA TYR A 95 -8.73 -5.42 -19.90
C TYR A 95 -10.18 -5.12 -19.56
N ALA A 96 -11.13 -5.36 -20.47
CA ALA A 96 -12.56 -5.10 -20.27
C ALA A 96 -13.10 -5.68 -18.95
N ASP A 97 -12.76 -6.93 -18.62
CA ASP A 97 -13.27 -7.60 -17.42
C ASP A 97 -12.69 -7.02 -16.13
N ILE A 98 -11.40 -6.66 -16.16
CA ILE A 98 -10.73 -5.98 -15.04
C ILE A 98 -11.40 -4.63 -14.81
N MET A 99 -11.71 -3.88 -15.87
CA MET A 99 -12.37 -2.58 -15.76
C MET A 99 -13.81 -2.70 -15.23
N ILE A 100 -14.53 -3.78 -15.56
CA ILE A 100 -15.85 -4.07 -14.98
C ILE A 100 -15.74 -4.34 -13.47
N TYR A 101 -14.79 -5.19 -13.06
CA TYR A 101 -14.58 -5.49 -11.64
C TYR A 101 -14.16 -4.25 -10.85
N LEU A 102 -13.26 -3.42 -11.38
CA LEU A 102 -12.83 -2.20 -10.71
C LEU A 102 -13.98 -1.19 -10.54
N ARG A 103 -14.87 -1.08 -11.52
CA ARG A 103 -16.05 -0.20 -11.45
C ARG A 103 -17.09 -0.69 -10.45
N ALA A 104 -17.26 -2.00 -10.30
CA ALA A 104 -18.24 -2.60 -9.42
C ALA A 104 -17.71 -3.93 -8.82
N PRO A 105 -16.89 -3.86 -7.75
CA PRO A 105 -16.28 -5.06 -7.17
C PRO A 105 -17.35 -5.94 -6.53
N SER A 106 -17.53 -7.14 -7.09
CA SER A 106 -18.47 -8.16 -6.61
C SER A 106 -17.95 -9.55 -6.96
N ASP A 107 -18.39 -10.58 -6.22
CA ASP A 107 -17.99 -11.97 -6.48
C ASP A 107 -18.40 -12.42 -7.89
N ALA A 108 -19.55 -11.97 -8.39
CA ALA A 108 -19.98 -12.24 -9.76
C ALA A 108 -19.01 -11.64 -10.81
N ALA A 109 -18.48 -10.43 -10.57
CA ALA A 109 -17.50 -9.80 -11.44
C ALA A 109 -16.11 -10.47 -11.35
N LEU A 110 -15.75 -11.03 -10.18
CA LEU A 110 -14.54 -11.83 -10.01
C LEU A 110 -14.59 -13.16 -10.75
N GLU A 111 -15.74 -13.84 -10.74
CA GLU A 111 -15.90 -15.11 -11.47
C GLU A 111 -15.81 -14.90 -12.99
N LEU A 112 -16.42 -13.84 -13.53
CA LEU A 112 -16.28 -13.49 -14.96
C LEU A 112 -14.80 -13.23 -15.35
N PHE A 113 -14.06 -12.50 -14.52
CA PHE A 113 -12.63 -12.27 -14.71
C PHE A 113 -11.83 -13.58 -14.72
N ARG A 114 -12.15 -14.51 -13.82
CA ARG A 114 -11.50 -15.82 -13.74
C ARG A 114 -11.81 -16.70 -14.95
N GLU A 115 -13.08 -16.80 -15.34
CA GLU A 115 -13.52 -17.65 -16.45
C GLU A 115 -12.88 -17.23 -17.79
N ARG A 116 -12.78 -15.93 -18.08
CA ARG A 116 -12.18 -15.46 -19.34
C ARG A 116 -10.67 -15.66 -19.39
N SER A 117 -9.98 -15.52 -18.26
CA SER A 117 -8.52 -15.74 -18.18
C SER A 117 -8.11 -17.19 -18.48
N VAL A 118 -9.01 -18.15 -18.21
CA VAL A 118 -8.81 -19.58 -18.49
C VAL A 118 -9.00 -19.86 -19.99
N ASN A 119 -9.98 -19.22 -20.64
CA ASN A 119 -10.29 -19.45 -22.06
C ASN A 119 -9.26 -18.87 -23.04
N THR A 120 -8.43 -17.88 -22.63
CA THR A 120 -7.41 -17.28 -23.50
C THR A 120 -6.11 -18.09 -23.63
N PHE A 121 -5.92 -19.16 -22.85
CA PHE A 121 -4.71 -20.00 -22.92
C PHE A 121 -4.84 -21.23 -23.83
N ASP A 122 -6.04 -21.54 -24.34
CA ASP A 122 -6.29 -22.75 -25.16
C ASP A 122 -6.35 -22.50 -26.69
N ASP A 123 -6.36 -21.24 -27.16
CA ASP A 123 -6.52 -20.91 -28.59
C ASP A 123 -5.19 -20.70 -29.37
N THR A 124 -4.07 -21.21 -28.86
CA THR A 124 -2.81 -21.32 -29.64
C THR A 124 -2.31 -22.76 -29.63
N ALA A 125 -2.87 -23.58 -30.53
CA ALA A 125 -2.33 -24.86 -30.98
C ALA A 125 -2.33 -24.91 -32.51
#